data_AF-A0A835GWU5-F1
#
_entry.id   AF-A0A835GWU5-F1
#
_cell.length_a   1.000
_cell.length_b   1.000
_cell.length_c   1.000
_cell.angle_alpha   90.00
_cell.angle_beta   90.00
_cell.angle_gamma   90.00
#
_symmetry.space_group_name_H-M   'P 1'
#
loop_
_entity.id
_entity.type
_entity.pdbx_description
1 polymer ?
#
loop_
_entity_poly.entity_id
_entity_poly.type
_entity_poly.pdbx_seq_one_letter_code
_entity_poly.pdbx_strand_id
1 'polypeptide(L)'
;MPYKWAAYLLFHMHFAQIFHTASICLTLSLAVWRYVAIKYSDKNHILCTERRCSTAILSSFILPPILCIPTYMVFDIHTAVVLEPSGPMILYHVDSDEEGQLYQINFWVHAVVIKLLPCCILTVISLWLIREVYSANQHQKKIRVYNKCPTNNKAVKRQYKADRRTNRTTKMLVAVLLLFLVTELPQGILGLLSGLLGRCFFKRCYDLFGELMDALALLNGAINFVLYCSMSRQFRMTFGQMMWRAHLHRWPPPTGSQSDGQNT
;
A
#
# COMPACT_ATOMS: atom_id res chain seq x y z
N MET A 1 -8.93 -30.48 -8.49
CA MET A 1 -7.54 -30.43 -9.02
C MET A 1 -6.67 -31.40 -8.20
N PRO A 2 -5.41 -31.69 -8.57
CA PRO A 2 -4.50 -32.46 -7.70
C PRO A 2 -4.26 -31.73 -6.36
N TYR A 3 -4.11 -32.46 -5.26
CA TYR A 3 -3.93 -31.89 -3.91
C TYR A 3 -2.79 -30.85 -3.84
N LYS A 4 -1.66 -31.13 -4.49
CA LYS A 4 -0.49 -30.22 -4.52
C LYS A 4 -0.84 -28.85 -5.13
N TRP A 5 -1.69 -28.82 -6.15
CA TRP A 5 -2.14 -27.59 -6.78
C TRP A 5 -3.12 -26.83 -5.89
N ALA A 6 -4.05 -27.52 -5.22
CA ALA A 6 -4.96 -26.90 -4.27
C ALA A 6 -4.22 -26.27 -3.08
N ALA A 7 -3.23 -26.97 -2.52
CA ALA A 7 -2.37 -26.46 -1.45
C ALA A 7 -1.54 -25.24 -1.90
N TYR A 8 -1.01 -25.26 -3.12
CA TYR A 8 -0.31 -24.11 -3.70
C TYR A 8 -1.23 -22.89 -3.85
N LEU A 9 -2.45 -23.09 -4.36
CA LEU A 9 -3.43 -22.01 -4.52
C LEU A 9 -3.84 -21.41 -3.18
N LEU A 10 -4.09 -22.25 -2.17
CA LEU A 10 -4.42 -21.79 -0.82
C LEU A 10 -3.29 -20.96 -0.21
N PHE A 11 -2.05 -21.44 -0.31
CA PHE A 11 -0.88 -20.69 0.14
C PHE A 11 -0.75 -19.35 -0.60
N HIS A 12 -0.87 -19.38 -1.93
CA HIS A 12 -0.77 -18.18 -2.77
C HIS A 12 -1.84 -17.15 -2.41
N MET A 13 -3.08 -17.58 -2.20
CA MET A 13 -4.20 -16.72 -1.80
C MET A 13 -3.92 -16.02 -0.47
N HIS A 14 -3.53 -16.77 0.57
CA HIS A 14 -3.21 -16.19 1.87
C HIS A 14 -1.99 -15.28 1.82
N PHE A 15 -0.95 -15.68 1.10
CA PHE A 15 0.24 -14.85 0.92
C PHE A 15 -0.11 -13.53 0.23
N ALA A 16 -0.82 -13.57 -0.90
CA ALA A 16 -1.27 -12.38 -1.62
C ALA A 16 -2.14 -11.48 -0.72
N GLN A 17 -3.05 -12.05 0.05
CA GLN A 17 -3.92 -11.32 0.97
C GLN A 17 -3.13 -10.60 2.08
N ILE A 18 -2.12 -11.25 2.67
CA ILE A 18 -1.24 -10.64 3.68
C ILE A 18 -0.50 -9.44 3.08
N PHE A 19 0.12 -9.60 1.92
CA PHE A 19 0.88 -8.53 1.27
C PHE A 19 0.01 -7.36 0.83
N HIS A 20 -1.18 -7.66 0.30
CA HIS A 20 -2.16 -6.64 -0.06
C HIS A 20 -2.55 -5.84 1.20
N THR A 21 -2.94 -6.52 2.28
CA THR A 21 -3.31 -5.88 3.56
C THR A 21 -2.13 -5.09 4.16
N ALA A 22 -0.89 -5.60 4.09
CA ALA A 22 0.30 -4.88 4.52
C ALA A 22 0.52 -3.58 3.73
N SER A 23 0.28 -3.60 2.42
CA SER A 23 0.32 -2.42 1.56
C SER A 23 -0.72 -1.36 1.99
N ILE A 24 -1.94 -1.79 2.37
CA ILE A 24 -2.96 -0.90 2.94
C ILE A 24 -2.45 -0.25 4.23
N CYS A 25 -1.90 -1.04 5.17
CA CYS A 25 -1.38 -0.54 6.43
C CYS A 25 -0.22 0.46 6.26
N LEU A 26 0.68 0.21 5.30
CA LEU A 26 1.76 1.13 4.95
C LEU A 26 1.23 2.43 4.34
N THR A 27 0.24 2.32 3.46
CA THR A 27 -0.42 3.48 2.83
C THR A 27 -1.12 4.35 3.87
N LEU A 28 -1.83 3.72 4.81
CA LEU A 28 -2.46 4.39 5.94
C LEU A 28 -1.43 5.07 6.85
N SER A 29 -0.36 4.37 7.21
CA SER A 29 0.74 4.92 8.02
C SER A 29 1.37 6.14 7.36
N LEU A 30 1.60 6.09 6.04
CA LEU A 30 2.11 7.21 5.25
C LEU A 30 1.15 8.40 5.23
N ALA A 31 -0.16 8.16 5.09
CA ALA A 31 -1.19 9.19 5.14
C ALA A 31 -1.21 9.87 6.52
N VAL A 32 -1.20 9.10 7.60
CA VAL A 32 -1.18 9.60 8.99
C VAL A 32 0.10 10.40 9.26
N TRP A 33 1.27 9.91 8.83
CA TRP A 33 2.52 10.66 8.97
C TRP A 33 2.53 11.96 8.18
N ARG A 34 1.90 12.00 7.01
CA ARG A 34 1.73 13.27 6.29
C ARG A 34 0.77 14.21 6.97
N TYR A 35 -0.34 13.70 7.47
CA TYR A 35 -1.26 14.50 8.27
C TYR A 35 -0.55 15.12 9.47
N VAL A 36 0.16 14.31 10.26
CA VAL A 36 0.90 14.78 11.45
C VAL A 36 1.98 15.81 11.08
N ALA A 37 2.77 15.54 10.04
CA ALA A 37 3.86 16.42 9.63
C ALA A 37 3.37 17.81 9.16
N ILE A 38 2.16 17.90 8.58
CA ILE A 38 1.59 19.16 8.09
C ILE A 38 0.82 19.87 9.21
N LYS A 39 -0.06 19.15 9.93
CA LYS A 39 -0.89 19.75 10.97
C LYS A 39 -0.06 20.21 12.18
N TYR A 40 0.97 19.45 12.53
CA TYR A 40 1.84 19.72 13.66
C TYR A 40 3.26 20.07 13.19
N SER A 41 3.36 20.94 12.17
CA SER A 41 4.66 21.35 11.59
C SER A 41 5.66 21.84 12.65
N ASP A 42 5.20 22.57 13.67
CA ASP A 42 6.07 23.08 14.75
C ASP A 42 6.65 21.96 15.63
N LYS A 43 5.89 20.87 15.81
CA LYS A 43 6.28 19.70 16.62
C LYS A 43 6.77 18.53 15.76
N ASN A 44 6.94 18.73 14.45
CA ASN A 44 7.29 17.68 13.50
C ASN A 44 8.61 16.98 13.87
N HIS A 45 9.60 17.73 14.37
CA HIS A 45 10.89 17.17 14.79
C HIS A 45 10.79 16.21 15.99
N ILE A 46 9.78 16.37 16.85
CA ILE A 46 9.52 15.50 18.01
C ILE A 46 8.62 14.34 17.61
N LEU A 47 7.62 14.58 16.75
CA LEU A 47 6.61 13.60 16.40
C LEU A 47 7.06 12.62 15.31
N CYS A 48 7.84 13.08 14.33
CA CYS A 48 8.36 12.27 13.22
C CYS A 48 9.78 11.76 13.51
N THR A 49 9.94 11.05 14.63
CA THR A 49 11.20 10.36 14.96
C THR A 49 11.36 9.08 14.14
N GLU A 50 12.60 8.73 13.82
CA GLU A 50 12.96 7.48 13.11
C GLU A 50 12.41 6.23 13.81
N ARG A 51 12.51 6.16 15.15
CA ARG A 51 11.98 5.03 15.94
C ARG A 51 10.48 4.81 15.70
N ARG A 52 9.68 5.86 15.71
CA ARG A 52 8.22 5.78 15.49
C ARG A 52 7.88 5.37 14.06
N CYS A 53 8.67 5.86 13.09
CA CYS A 53 8.54 5.45 11.69
C CYS A 53 8.84 3.95 11.54
N SER A 54 9.93 3.48 12.14
CA SER A 54 10.31 2.07 12.14
C SER A 54 9.25 1.20 12.81
N THR A 55 8.73 1.60 13.98
CA THR A 55 7.64 0.88 14.66
C THR A 55 6.38 0.82 13.79
N ALA A 56 5.98 1.92 13.13
CA ALA A 56 4.81 1.94 12.25
C ALA A 56 4.97 1.03 11.01
N ILE A 57 6.18 0.97 10.45
CA ILE A 57 6.50 0.05 9.35
C ILE A 57 6.42 -1.39 9.86
N LEU A 58 7.06 -1.70 10.99
CA LEU A 58 7.06 -3.04 11.57
C LEU A 58 5.63 -3.49 11.90
N SER A 59 4.82 -2.63 12.52
CA SER A 59 3.42 -2.94 12.81
C SER A 59 2.60 -3.19 11.55
N SER A 60 2.92 -2.50 10.44
CA SER A 60 2.24 -2.70 9.15
C SER A 60 2.52 -4.07 8.53
N PHE A 61 3.57 -4.78 8.95
CA PHE A 61 3.86 -6.15 8.53
C PHE A 61 3.39 -7.20 9.54
N ILE A 62 3.30 -6.86 10.84
CA ILE A 62 2.86 -7.79 11.89
C ILE A 62 1.33 -7.85 12.02
N LEU A 63 0.62 -6.74 11.85
CA LEU A 63 -0.84 -6.70 11.96
C LEU A 63 -1.57 -7.54 10.89
N PRO A 64 -1.17 -7.54 9.60
CA PRO A 64 -1.92 -8.25 8.56
C PRO A 64 -2.07 -9.76 8.77
N PRO A 65 -1.01 -10.53 9.13
CA PRO A 65 -1.16 -11.95 9.45
C PRO A 65 -2.17 -12.21 10.57
N ILE A 66 -2.22 -11.34 11.58
CA ILE A 66 -3.13 -11.46 12.73
C ILE A 66 -4.58 -11.17 12.30
N LEU A 67 -4.79 -10.08 11.55
CA LEU A 67 -6.11 -9.70 11.04
C LEU A 67 -6.68 -10.74 10.06
N CYS A 68 -5.80 -11.48 9.37
CA CYS A 68 -6.20 -12.54 8.44
C CYS A 68 -6.45 -13.90 9.10
N ILE A 69 -6.20 -14.08 10.41
CA ILE A 69 -6.43 -15.36 11.13
C ILE A 69 -7.84 -15.93 10.89
N PRO A 70 -8.93 -15.15 10.97
CA PRO A 70 -10.27 -15.67 10.70
C PRO A 70 -10.40 -16.24 9.28
N THR A 71 -9.62 -15.74 8.32
CA THR A 71 -9.62 -16.23 6.93
C THR A 71 -8.94 -17.59 6.85
N TYR A 72 -7.85 -17.78 7.57
CA TYR A 72 -7.14 -19.07 7.60
C TYR A 72 -7.98 -20.19 8.21
N MET A 73 -8.92 -19.85 9.10
CA MET A 73 -9.81 -20.83 9.72
C MET A 73 -11.07 -21.12 8.91
N VAL A 74 -11.38 -20.29 7.90
CA VAL A 74 -12.60 -20.42 7.08
C VAL A 74 -12.33 -21.11 5.75
N PHE A 75 -11.15 -20.91 5.17
CA PHE A 75 -10.79 -21.51 3.89
C PHE A 75 -10.03 -22.82 4.12
N ASP A 76 -10.64 -23.93 3.72
CA ASP A 76 -10.06 -25.27 3.83
C ASP A 76 -10.10 -26.01 2.49
N ILE A 77 -9.30 -27.08 2.36
CA ILE A 77 -9.29 -27.91 1.15
C ILE A 77 -10.38 -28.98 1.28
N HIS A 78 -11.48 -28.81 0.56
CA HIS A 78 -12.58 -29.76 0.47
C HIS A 78 -12.38 -30.76 -0.67
N THR A 79 -12.97 -31.95 -0.52
CA THR A 79 -12.96 -33.01 -1.54
C THR A 79 -14.36 -33.22 -2.11
N ALA A 80 -14.52 -32.98 -3.41
CA ALA A 80 -15.70 -33.35 -4.17
C ALA A 80 -15.43 -34.65 -4.93
N VAL A 81 -16.33 -35.63 -4.84
CA VAL A 81 -16.26 -36.85 -5.64
C VAL A 81 -16.99 -36.60 -6.95
N VAL A 82 -16.25 -36.55 -8.06
CA VAL A 82 -16.83 -36.40 -9.39
C VAL A 82 -16.92 -37.79 -10.02
N LEU A 83 -18.09 -38.14 -10.52
CA LEU A 83 -18.30 -39.40 -11.23
C LEU A 83 -17.89 -39.21 -12.71
N GLU A 84 -16.67 -39.64 -13.05
CA GLU A 84 -16.24 -39.73 -14.44
C GLU A 84 -16.63 -41.08 -15.06
N PRO A 85 -16.68 -41.19 -16.40
CA PRO A 85 -16.94 -42.45 -17.11
C PRO A 85 -15.91 -43.56 -16.76
N SER A 86 -14.72 -43.18 -16.31
CA SER A 86 -13.61 -44.05 -15.90
C SER A 86 -13.63 -44.45 -14.42
N GLY A 87 -14.62 -44.00 -13.64
CA GLY A 87 -14.76 -44.28 -12.20
C GLY A 87 -14.83 -43.01 -11.34
N PRO A 88 -15.08 -43.14 -10.02
CA PRO A 88 -15.14 -42.00 -9.11
C PRO A 88 -13.74 -41.38 -8.93
N MET A 89 -13.59 -40.10 -9.27
CA MET A 89 -12.37 -39.32 -9.07
C MET A 89 -12.55 -38.32 -7.93
N ILE A 90 -11.58 -38.25 -7.01
CA ILE A 90 -11.55 -37.25 -5.94
C ILE A 90 -10.98 -35.93 -6.48
N LEU A 91 -11.79 -34.88 -6.46
CA LEU A 91 -11.42 -33.53 -6.88
C LEU A 91 -11.26 -32.63 -5.65
N TYR A 92 -10.05 -32.13 -5.42
CA TYR A 92 -9.81 -31.12 -4.37
C TYR A 92 -10.18 -29.72 -4.88
N HIS A 93 -10.97 -28.98 -4.09
CA HIS A 93 -11.27 -27.57 -4.27
C HIS A 93 -11.08 -26.82 -2.94
N VAL A 94 -10.68 -25.55 -3.00
CA VAL A 94 -10.64 -24.69 -1.82
C VAL A 94 -12.06 -24.14 -1.65
N ASP A 95 -12.67 -24.40 -0.52
CA ASP A 95 -14.01 -23.91 -0.22
C ASP A 95 -14.07 -23.43 1.22
N SER A 96 -15.15 -22.74 1.53
CA SER A 96 -15.49 -22.32 2.88
C SER A 96 -16.85 -22.87 3.25
N ASP A 97 -17.05 -23.25 4.51
CA ASP A 97 -18.38 -23.62 5.01
C ASP A 97 -19.29 -22.37 5.03
N GLU A 98 -19.99 -22.14 3.92
CA GLU A 98 -20.79 -20.94 3.61
C GLU A 98 -21.98 -20.72 4.59
N GLU A 99 -22.26 -21.69 5.45
CA GLU A 99 -23.38 -21.67 6.40
C GLU A 99 -22.94 -21.36 7.84
N GLY A 100 -21.63 -21.38 8.11
CA GLY A 100 -21.07 -21.17 9.44
C GLY A 100 -21.09 -19.71 9.88
N GLN A 101 -21.31 -19.47 11.18
CA GLN A 101 -21.12 -18.15 11.80
C GLN A 101 -19.69 -17.60 11.58
N LEU A 102 -18.69 -18.50 11.48
CA LEU A 102 -17.30 -18.14 11.24
C LEU A 102 -17.10 -17.52 9.84
N TYR A 103 -17.79 -18.02 8.82
CA TYR A 103 -17.77 -17.46 7.47
C TYR A 103 -18.35 -16.04 7.46
N GLN A 104 -19.48 -15.82 8.13
CA GLN A 104 -20.06 -14.47 8.25
C GLN A 104 -19.13 -13.51 9.01
N ILE A 105 -18.52 -13.95 10.10
CA ILE A 105 -17.55 -13.13 10.86
C ILE A 105 -16.34 -12.80 10.00
N ASN A 106 -15.77 -13.78 9.29
CA ASN A 106 -14.66 -13.56 8.39
C ASN A 106 -15.00 -12.53 7.31
N PHE A 107 -16.17 -12.68 6.71
CA PHE A 107 -16.69 -11.78 5.71
C PHE A 107 -16.78 -10.34 6.22
N TRP A 108 -17.42 -10.13 7.38
CA TRP A 108 -17.58 -8.80 7.99
C TRP A 108 -16.22 -8.18 8.39
N VAL A 109 -15.33 -8.97 8.98
CA VAL A 109 -13.97 -8.51 9.32
C VAL A 109 -13.23 -8.09 8.06
N HIS A 110 -13.28 -8.89 6.99
CA HIS A 110 -12.56 -8.59 5.76
C HIS A 110 -13.14 -7.38 5.03
N ALA A 111 -14.46 -7.34 4.83
CA ALA A 111 -15.12 -6.25 4.13
C ALA A 111 -15.05 -4.92 4.90
N VAL A 112 -15.34 -4.93 6.21
CA VAL A 112 -15.44 -3.70 7.00
C VAL A 112 -14.10 -3.29 7.60
N VAL A 113 -13.41 -4.20 8.29
CA VAL A 113 -12.20 -3.83 9.05
C VAL A 113 -10.99 -3.74 8.14
N ILE A 114 -10.82 -4.65 7.19
CA ILE A 114 -9.62 -4.69 6.32
C ILE A 114 -9.76 -3.73 5.13
N LYS A 115 -10.96 -3.60 4.54
CA LYS A 115 -11.16 -2.72 3.36
C LYS A 115 -11.81 -1.38 3.70
N LEU A 116 -13.04 -1.38 4.23
CA LEU A 116 -13.83 -0.14 4.34
C LEU A 116 -13.26 0.86 5.36
N LEU A 117 -12.84 0.40 6.54
CA LEU A 117 -12.32 1.25 7.61
C LEU A 117 -11.05 1.99 7.17
N PRO A 118 -10.02 1.35 6.57
CA PRO A 118 -8.88 2.04 6.01
C PRO A 118 -9.26 3.02 4.91
N CYS A 119 -10.19 2.67 4.01
CA CYS A 119 -10.67 3.57 2.97
C CYS A 119 -11.35 4.82 3.54
N CYS A 120 -12.17 4.68 4.59
CA CYS A 120 -12.79 5.81 5.28
C CYS A 120 -11.73 6.74 5.90
N ILE A 121 -10.75 6.18 6.63
CA ILE A 121 -9.68 6.98 7.23
C ILE A 121 -8.86 7.69 6.14
N LEU A 122 -8.49 6.97 5.08
CA LEU A 122 -7.75 7.53 3.95
C LEU A 122 -8.53 8.63 3.24
N THR A 123 -9.84 8.49 3.09
CA THR A 123 -10.71 9.52 2.50
C THR A 123 -10.68 10.79 3.35
N VAL A 124 -10.89 10.67 4.67
CA VAL A 124 -10.88 11.81 5.59
C VAL A 124 -9.53 12.52 5.57
N ILE A 125 -8.43 11.77 5.65
CA ILE A 125 -7.08 12.34 5.60
C ILE A 125 -6.82 12.99 4.24
N SER A 126 -7.19 12.33 3.13
CA SER A 126 -6.96 12.87 1.78
C SER A 126 -7.73 14.16 1.54
N LEU A 127 -9.00 14.23 1.95
CA LEU A 127 -9.80 15.46 1.85
C LEU A 127 -9.18 16.60 2.67
N TRP A 128 -8.72 16.30 3.89
CA TRP A 128 -8.02 17.28 4.71
C TRP A 128 -6.71 17.76 4.05
N LEU A 129 -5.88 16.83 3.55
CA LEU A 129 -4.64 17.15 2.85
C LEU A 129 -4.87 18.00 1.60
N ILE A 130 -5.92 17.69 0.82
CA ILE A 130 -6.30 18.47 -0.37
C ILE A 130 -6.66 19.90 0.03
N ARG A 131 -7.46 20.08 1.08
CA ARG A 131 -7.84 21.41 1.59
C ARG A 131 -6.60 22.21 2.02
N GLU A 132 -5.69 21.61 2.78
CA GLU A 132 -4.45 22.27 3.22
C GLU A 132 -3.53 22.62 2.05
N VAL A 133 -3.33 21.69 1.11
CA VAL A 133 -2.52 21.94 -0.09
C VAL A 133 -3.13 23.05 -0.93
N TYR A 134 -4.46 23.09 -1.07
CA TYR A 134 -5.15 24.14 -1.80
C TYR A 134 -4.99 25.50 -1.12
N SER A 135 -5.19 25.57 0.20
CA SER A 135 -4.98 26.78 1.02
C SER A 135 -3.54 27.30 0.89
N ALA A 136 -2.55 26.42 1.03
CA ALA A 136 -1.14 26.77 0.89
C ALA A 136 -0.79 27.28 -0.52
N ASN A 137 -1.38 26.69 -1.57
CA ASN A 137 -1.18 27.17 -2.94
C ASN A 137 -1.81 28.56 -3.15
N GLN A 138 -2.99 28.83 -2.57
CA GLN A 138 -3.64 30.13 -2.63
C GLN A 138 -2.80 31.22 -1.94
N HIS A 139 -2.26 30.92 -0.75
CA HIS A 139 -1.36 31.84 -0.04
C HIS A 139 -0.10 32.16 -0.86
N GLN A 140 0.51 31.15 -1.49
CA GLN A 140 1.67 31.36 -2.36
C GLN A 140 1.34 32.19 -3.62
N LYS A 141 0.15 32.04 -4.21
CA LYS A 141 -0.29 32.89 -5.33
C LYS A 141 -0.42 34.35 -4.91
N LYS A 142 -1.05 34.62 -3.75
CA LYS A 142 -1.19 35.99 -3.20
C LYS A 142 0.17 36.64 -2.91
N ILE A 143 1.08 35.92 -2.27
CA ILE A 143 2.45 36.43 -2.01
C ILE A 143 3.19 36.73 -3.31
N ARG A 144 3.09 35.88 -4.34
CA ARG A 144 3.76 36.11 -5.63
C ARG A 144 3.24 37.34 -6.38
N VAL A 145 1.95 37.63 -6.26
CA VAL A 145 1.35 38.83 -6.88
C VAL A 145 1.79 40.10 -6.13
N TYR A 146 1.90 40.02 -4.80
CA TYR A 146 2.27 41.15 -3.95
C TYR A 146 3.78 41.45 -3.94
N ASN A 147 4.64 40.42 -3.88
CA ASN A 147 6.11 40.56 -3.86
C ASN A 147 6.72 40.65 -5.26
N LYS A 148 6.36 41.69 -6.05
CA LYS A 148 7.12 42.07 -7.25
C LYS A 148 8.48 42.70 -6.92
N CYS A 149 8.70 43.14 -5.68
CA CYS A 149 9.98 43.68 -5.21
C CYS A 149 10.84 42.60 -4.53
N PRO A 150 12.12 42.43 -4.90
CA PRO A 150 12.99 41.41 -4.33
C PRO A 150 13.41 41.78 -2.91
N THR A 151 12.84 41.13 -1.89
CA THR A 151 13.36 41.19 -0.53
C THR A 151 14.57 40.24 -0.41
N ASN A 152 15.75 40.78 -0.12
CA ASN A 152 17.03 40.03 -0.07
C ASN A 152 17.21 39.17 1.21
N ASN A 153 16.12 38.83 1.90
CA ASN A 153 16.20 38.11 3.17
C ASN A 153 16.42 36.60 2.94
N LYS A 154 17.65 36.14 3.21
CA LYS A 154 18.07 34.73 3.01
C LYS A 154 17.22 33.73 3.81
N ALA A 155 16.74 34.11 5.01
CA ALA A 155 15.92 33.25 5.86
C ALA A 155 14.54 32.96 5.26
N VAL A 156 13.83 34.01 4.81
CA VAL A 156 12.52 33.90 4.15
C VAL A 156 12.61 33.07 2.87
N LYS A 157 13.67 33.25 2.08
CA LYS A 157 13.92 32.47 0.86
C LYS A 157 14.15 30.98 1.15
N ARG A 158 14.81 30.64 2.27
CA ARG A 158 15.04 29.25 2.69
C ARG A 158 13.74 28.58 3.11
N GLN A 159 12.90 29.26 3.90
CA GLN A 159 11.61 28.75 4.35
C GLN A 159 10.66 28.50 3.17
N TYR A 160 10.54 29.46 2.25
CA TYR A 160 9.74 29.29 1.04
C TYR A 160 10.17 28.08 0.17
N LYS A 161 11.48 27.81 0.08
CA LYS A 161 11.98 26.61 -0.62
C LYS A 161 11.61 25.32 0.12
N ALA A 162 11.68 25.31 1.45
CA ALA A 162 11.28 24.16 2.27
C ALA A 162 9.78 23.86 2.11
N ASP A 163 8.92 24.87 2.24
CA ASP A 163 7.47 24.74 2.07
C ASP A 163 7.09 24.23 0.68
N ARG A 164 7.78 24.71 -0.36
CA ARG A 164 7.59 24.23 -1.73
C ARG A 164 7.95 22.75 -1.88
N ARG A 165 9.00 22.27 -1.20
CA ARG A 165 9.39 20.86 -1.22
C ARG A 165 8.34 20.00 -0.50
N THR A 166 7.86 20.45 0.65
CA THR A 166 6.77 19.79 1.39
C THR A 166 5.52 19.72 0.51
N ASN A 167 5.07 20.82 -0.08
CA ASN A 167 3.90 20.86 -0.96
C ASN A 167 4.01 19.90 -2.16
N ARG A 168 5.19 19.78 -2.79
CA ARG A 168 5.39 18.80 -3.88
C ARG A 168 5.22 17.38 -3.40
N THR A 169 5.80 17.07 -2.24
CA THR A 169 5.74 15.73 -1.65
C THR A 169 4.31 15.39 -1.23
N THR A 170 3.58 16.34 -0.64
CA THR A 170 2.18 16.16 -0.29
C THR A 170 1.30 15.96 -1.53
N LYS A 171 1.51 16.72 -2.61
CA LYS A 171 0.76 16.53 -3.88
C LYS A 171 0.97 15.13 -4.45
N MET A 172 2.21 14.66 -4.45
CA MET A 172 2.53 13.30 -4.89
C MET A 172 1.83 12.25 -4.03
N LEU A 173 1.84 12.43 -2.70
CA LEU A 173 1.21 11.47 -1.80
C LEU A 173 -0.31 11.50 -1.89
N VAL A 174 -0.92 12.67 -2.00
CA VAL A 174 -2.35 12.79 -2.28
C VAL A 174 -2.71 12.05 -3.57
N ALA A 175 -1.90 12.14 -4.63
CA ALA A 175 -2.16 11.38 -5.85
C ALA A 175 -2.15 9.86 -5.62
N VAL A 176 -1.17 9.35 -4.86
CA VAL A 176 -1.09 7.93 -4.50
C VAL A 176 -2.27 7.50 -3.63
N LEU A 177 -2.66 8.32 -2.62
CA LEU A 177 -3.79 8.02 -1.74
C LEU A 177 -5.13 8.02 -2.50
N LEU A 178 -5.31 8.95 -3.45
CA LEU A 178 -6.51 8.99 -4.29
C LEU A 178 -6.59 7.80 -5.23
N LEU A 179 -5.47 7.40 -5.83
CA LEU A 179 -5.41 6.21 -6.69
C LEU A 179 -5.77 4.95 -5.90
N PHE A 180 -5.19 4.80 -4.70
CA PHE A 180 -5.54 3.72 -3.79
C PHE A 180 -7.04 3.74 -3.47
N LEU A 181 -7.61 4.91 -3.16
CA LEU A 181 -9.04 5.02 -2.86
C LEU A 181 -9.92 4.62 -4.06
N VAL A 182 -9.61 5.09 -5.26
CA VAL A 182 -10.40 4.79 -6.47
C VAL A 182 -10.38 3.30 -6.80
N THR A 183 -9.29 2.60 -6.50
CA THR A 183 -9.13 1.17 -6.81
C THR A 183 -9.69 0.27 -5.71
N GLU A 184 -9.62 0.67 -4.43
CA GLU A 184 -9.96 -0.18 -3.28
C GLU A 184 -11.36 0.10 -2.71
N LEU A 185 -11.87 1.34 -2.81
CA LEU A 185 -13.19 1.70 -2.31
C LEU A 185 -14.33 0.90 -3.00
N PRO A 186 -14.34 0.72 -4.34
CA PRO A 186 -15.37 -0.08 -4.99
C PRO A 186 -15.38 -1.53 -4.47
N GLN A 187 -14.20 -2.10 -4.23
CA GLN A 187 -14.06 -3.44 -3.67
C GLN A 187 -14.66 -3.53 -2.26
N GLY A 188 -14.37 -2.55 -1.40
CA GLY A 188 -14.91 -2.49 -0.05
C GLY A 188 -16.43 -2.34 -0.02
N ILE A 189 -17.00 -1.52 -0.92
CA ILE A 189 -18.45 -1.33 -1.04
C ILE A 189 -19.12 -2.61 -1.55
N LEU A 190 -18.58 -3.24 -2.59
CA LEU A 190 -19.11 -4.50 -3.12
C LEU A 190 -19.04 -5.63 -2.09
N GLY A 191 -17.97 -5.68 -1.29
CA GLY A 191 -17.88 -6.56 -0.13
C GLY A 191 -19.01 -6.27 0.86
N LEU A 192 -19.16 -5.02 1.32
CA LEU A 192 -20.24 -4.67 2.26
C LEU A 192 -21.64 -5.04 1.73
N LEU A 193 -21.92 -4.73 0.46
CA LEU A 193 -23.21 -5.03 -0.18
C LEU A 193 -23.46 -6.54 -0.27
N SER A 194 -22.43 -7.34 -0.52
CA SER A 194 -22.60 -8.80 -0.54
C SER A 194 -22.90 -9.38 0.84
N GLY A 195 -22.39 -8.76 1.91
CA GLY A 195 -22.75 -9.13 3.28
C GLY A 195 -24.16 -8.70 3.68
N LEU A 196 -24.62 -7.53 3.21
CA LEU A 196 -25.95 -6.99 3.55
C LEU A 196 -27.09 -7.60 2.72
N LEU A 197 -26.90 -7.73 1.40
CA LEU A 197 -27.92 -8.24 0.47
C LEU A 197 -27.89 -9.78 0.35
N GLY A 198 -26.89 -10.43 0.94
CA GLY A 198 -26.76 -11.87 1.00
C GLY A 198 -26.34 -12.53 -0.32
N ARG A 199 -26.44 -13.87 -0.35
CA ARG A 199 -25.82 -14.74 -1.36
C ARG A 199 -26.26 -14.45 -2.81
N CYS A 200 -27.49 -13.99 -3.02
CA CYS A 200 -27.99 -13.66 -4.37
C CYS A 200 -27.21 -12.49 -5.01
N PHE A 201 -26.83 -11.48 -4.23
CA PHE A 201 -26.02 -10.37 -4.74
C PHE A 201 -24.58 -10.81 -4.98
N PHE A 202 -24.03 -11.62 -4.07
CA PHE A 202 -22.67 -12.16 -4.22
C PHE A 202 -22.51 -12.91 -5.56
N LYS A 203 -23.36 -13.90 -5.83
CA LYS A 203 -23.25 -14.72 -7.05
C LYS A 203 -23.57 -13.97 -8.35
N ARG A 204 -24.50 -13.01 -8.31
CA ARG A 204 -24.96 -12.28 -9.51
C ARG A 204 -24.04 -11.11 -9.87
N CYS A 205 -23.51 -10.43 -8.85
CA CYS A 205 -22.78 -9.18 -9.01
C CYS A 205 -21.32 -9.32 -8.57
N TYR A 206 -21.06 -9.85 -7.37
CA TYR A 206 -19.70 -9.93 -6.85
C TYR A 206 -18.82 -10.86 -7.69
N ASP A 207 -19.29 -12.05 -8.08
CA ASP A 207 -18.49 -12.98 -8.92
C ASP A 207 -18.07 -12.35 -10.25
N LEU A 208 -18.96 -11.57 -10.89
CA LEU A 208 -18.67 -10.91 -12.16
C LEU A 208 -17.65 -9.78 -12.00
N PHE A 209 -17.69 -9.05 -10.88
CA PHE A 209 -16.77 -7.96 -10.60
C PHE A 209 -15.50 -8.42 -9.87
N GLY A 210 -15.47 -9.61 -9.28
CA GLY A 210 -14.37 -10.12 -8.46
C GLY A 210 -13.05 -10.15 -9.21
N GLU A 211 -13.03 -10.73 -10.42
CA GLU A 211 -11.83 -10.76 -11.26
C GLU A 211 -11.35 -9.34 -11.64
N LEU A 212 -12.29 -8.43 -11.93
CA LEU A 212 -11.96 -7.04 -12.20
C LEU A 212 -11.35 -6.35 -10.97
N MET A 213 -11.90 -6.62 -9.78
CA MET A 213 -11.39 -6.06 -8.53
C MET A 213 -9.97 -6.56 -8.27
N ASP A 214 -9.70 -7.86 -8.40
CA ASP A 214 -8.34 -8.38 -8.24
C ASP A 214 -7.36 -7.79 -9.25
N ALA A 215 -7.78 -7.60 -10.51
CA ALA A 215 -6.98 -6.90 -11.51
C ALA A 215 -6.71 -5.44 -11.12
N LEU A 216 -7.70 -4.73 -10.58
CA LEU A 216 -7.54 -3.35 -10.09
C LEU A 216 -6.59 -3.27 -8.90
N ALA A 217 -6.59 -4.24 -7.98
CA ALA A 217 -5.65 -4.31 -6.87
C ALA A 217 -4.20 -4.52 -7.35
N LEU A 218 -3.99 -5.41 -8.32
CA LEU A 218 -2.67 -5.61 -8.94
C LEU A 218 -2.21 -4.36 -9.69
N LEU A 219 -3.11 -3.72 -10.43
CA LEU A 219 -2.83 -2.49 -11.16
C LEU A 219 -2.48 -1.34 -10.20
N ASN A 220 -3.17 -1.22 -9.07
CA ASN A 220 -2.86 -0.27 -8.01
C ASN A 220 -1.41 -0.45 -7.53
N GLY A 221 -0.99 -1.69 -7.29
CA GLY A 221 0.41 -2.02 -6.96
C GLY A 221 1.42 -1.53 -8.02
N ALA A 222 1.15 -1.83 -9.30
CA ALA A 222 2.01 -1.44 -10.41
C ALA A 222 2.09 0.09 -10.60
N ILE A 223 0.94 0.79 -10.59
CA ILE A 223 0.89 2.23 -10.77
C ILE A 223 1.54 2.96 -9.59
N ASN A 224 1.34 2.50 -8.35
CA ASN A 224 2.00 3.08 -7.19
C ASN A 224 3.52 3.05 -7.33
N PHE A 225 4.09 1.92 -7.77
CA PHE A 225 5.52 1.82 -8.08
C PHE A 225 5.97 2.82 -9.14
N VAL A 226 5.24 2.92 -10.27
CA VAL A 226 5.55 3.87 -11.35
C VAL A 226 5.46 5.32 -10.87
N LEU A 227 4.47 5.66 -10.05
CA LEU A 227 4.30 7.00 -9.47
C LEU A 227 5.45 7.33 -8.52
N TYR A 228 5.87 6.40 -7.65
CA TYR A 228 7.04 6.61 -6.79
C TYR A 228 8.31 6.80 -7.62
N CYS A 229 8.52 5.99 -8.65
CA CYS A 229 9.67 6.11 -9.55
C CYS A 229 9.68 7.45 -10.31
N SER A 230 8.55 7.89 -10.87
CA SER A 230 8.50 9.10 -11.70
C SER A 230 8.45 10.40 -10.87
N MET A 231 7.59 10.45 -9.84
CA MET A 231 7.27 11.67 -9.09
C MET A 231 8.14 11.84 -7.83
N SER A 232 8.58 10.75 -7.19
CA SER A 232 9.35 10.84 -5.93
C SER A 232 10.85 10.89 -6.20
N ARG A 233 11.42 12.11 -6.16
CA ARG A 233 12.88 12.29 -6.22
C ARG A 233 13.60 11.60 -5.05
N GLN A 234 13.00 11.58 -3.85
CA GLN A 234 13.61 10.92 -2.70
C GLN A 234 13.65 9.41 -2.87
N PHE A 235 12.55 8.81 -3.35
CA PHE A 235 12.51 7.39 -3.64
C PHE A 235 13.58 7.01 -4.67
N ARG A 236 13.67 7.73 -5.79
CA ARG A 236 14.69 7.47 -6.83
C ARG A 236 16.12 7.52 -6.30
N MET A 237 16.45 8.53 -5.50
CA MET A 237 17.80 8.66 -4.93
C MET A 237 18.13 7.50 -4.01
N THR A 238 17.23 7.14 -3.09
CA THR A 238 17.45 6.04 -2.15
C THR A 238 17.47 4.69 -2.86
N PHE A 239 16.54 4.44 -3.78
CA PHE A 239 16.48 3.23 -4.59
C PHE A 239 17.75 3.06 -5.42
N GLY A 240 18.19 4.13 -6.11
CA GLY A 240 19.45 4.12 -6.86
C GLY A 240 20.66 3.84 -5.97
N GLN A 241 20.72 4.42 -4.77
CA GLN A 241 21.79 4.14 -3.80
C GLN A 241 21.77 2.69 -3.30
N MET A 242 20.59 2.13 -3.01
CA MET A 242 20.45 0.74 -2.57
C MET A 242 20.88 -0.23 -3.68
N MET A 243 20.40 -0.01 -4.91
CA MET A 243 20.78 -0.81 -6.07
C MET A 243 22.28 -0.71 -6.36
N TRP A 244 22.85 0.50 -6.36
CA TRP A 244 24.26 0.72 -6.66
C TRP A 244 25.20 0.20 -5.55
N ARG A 245 24.83 0.33 -4.27
CA ARG A 245 25.58 -0.27 -3.15
C ARG A 245 25.55 -1.80 -3.17
N ALA A 246 24.41 -2.40 -3.53
CA ALA A 246 24.30 -3.84 -3.73
C ALA A 246 25.21 -4.32 -4.89
N HIS A 247 25.35 -3.52 -5.95
CA HIS A 247 26.28 -3.80 -7.04
C HIS A 247 27.75 -3.61 -6.65
N LEU A 248 28.10 -2.59 -5.87
CA LEU A 248 29.48 -2.32 -5.44
C LEU A 248 30.04 -3.33 -4.43
N HIS A 249 29.20 -3.89 -3.54
CA HIS A 249 29.63 -4.98 -2.65
C HIS A 249 29.92 -6.31 -3.38
N ARG A 250 29.61 -6.40 -4.68
CA ARG A 250 29.88 -7.56 -5.52
C ARG A 250 31.21 -7.47 -6.28
N TRP A 251 31.91 -6.33 -6.20
CA TRP A 251 33.27 -6.20 -6.72
C TRP A 251 34.29 -6.26 -5.59
N PRO A 252 35.19 -7.26 -5.56
CA PRO A 252 36.34 -7.19 -4.67
C PRO A 252 37.19 -5.97 -5.06
N PRO A 253 37.85 -5.30 -4.09
CA PRO A 253 38.73 -4.18 -4.40
C PRO A 253 39.83 -4.66 -5.35
N PRO A 254 40.23 -3.85 -6.35
CA PRO A 254 41.33 -4.21 -7.23
C PRO A 254 42.60 -4.36 -6.40
N THR A 255 43.20 -5.55 -6.44
CA THR A 255 44.55 -5.81 -5.95
C THR A 255 45.51 -4.90 -6.69
N GLY A 256 46.11 -3.96 -5.97
CA GLY A 256 47.15 -3.10 -6.52
C GLY A 256 48.31 -3.95 -7.02
N SER A 257 48.58 -3.87 -8.33
CA SER A 257 49.79 -4.40 -8.95
C SER A 257 50.99 -3.61 -8.42
N GLN A 258 51.75 -4.20 -7.49
CA GLN A 258 53.12 -3.79 -7.25
C GLN A 258 53.93 -4.13 -8.51
N SER A 259 54.38 -3.09 -9.20
CA SER A 259 55.39 -3.17 -10.23
C SER A 259 56.29 -1.97 -10.03
N ASP A 260 57.27 -2.10 -9.14
CA ASP A 260 58.46 -1.26 -9.16
C ASP A 260 59.67 -2.18 -9.14
N GLY A 261 60.31 -2.26 -10.30
CA GLY A 261 61.60 -2.90 -10.47
C GLY A 261 62.69 -2.05 -9.82
N GLN A 262 63.47 -2.67 -8.96
CA GLN A 262 64.79 -2.18 -8.60
C GLN A 262 65.76 -2.60 -9.71
N ASN A 263 66.25 -1.62 -10.45
CA ASN A 263 67.51 -1.68 -11.17
C ASN A 263 68.25 -0.36 -10.93
N THR A 264 69.55 -0.52 -10.64
CA THR A 264 70.63 0.46 -10.36
C THR A 264 70.64 1.13 -9.00
#